data_AF-A0A5B8N5X7-F1
#
_entry.id   AF-A0A5B8N5X7-F1
#
_cell.length_a   1.000
_cell.length_b   1.000
_cell.length_c   1.000
_cell.angle_alpha   90.00
_cell.angle_beta   90.00
_cell.angle_gamma   90.00
#
_symmetry.space_group_name_H-M   'P 1'
#
loop_
_entity.id
_entity.type
_entity.pdbx_description
1 polymer ?
#
loop_
_entity_poly.entity_id
_entity_poly.type
_entity_poly.pdbx_seq_one_letter_code
_entity_poly.pdbx_strand_id
1 'polypeptide(L)'
;MTKPVAAMQTQAQPSVGGPADAAPHEVEQQLLRIRRIGKRLFDVADCVIVLGQTSSESPDGASSPLSAEADFCRRQPLPDASVVVADAGSHPVLGRDRAVLGVPHIRFFAAHPVRNQEKVLVGHVCLIDLAPRPGFGPAERQLLADLASLVERELLVHSMSASHLDLQKKNKNLRRKSLIDPLIGTWNRGAIMRILTIEAIRCDKAGVPLSLIVADLDYFKKINDTYGHQAGDAVLVKVASRLRSCIRPQEALGRYGGEEFLIVLPGATSATAMAVAERMRQAVASQPETIGGTTFNLTISAGVASTDMFPTATTEELISRADVALYAAKDAGRNRIVKAAPELP
;
A
#
# COMPACT_ATOMS: atom_id res chain seq x y z
N MET A 1 -19.57 59.43 11.56
CA MET A 1 -19.86 58.47 10.48
C MET A 1 -19.22 57.13 10.84
N THR A 2 -19.98 56.32 11.55
CA THR A 2 -19.69 54.96 12.02
C THR A 2 -20.06 53.97 10.92
N LYS A 3 -19.19 53.00 10.61
CA LYS A 3 -19.53 51.84 9.75
C LYS A 3 -19.45 50.54 10.57
N PRO A 4 -20.34 49.55 10.31
CA PRO A 4 -20.50 48.39 11.17
C PRO A 4 -19.68 47.17 10.70
N VAL A 5 -19.45 46.28 11.66
CA VAL A 5 -18.82 44.96 11.54
C VAL A 5 -19.83 43.95 11.02
N ALA A 6 -19.51 43.23 9.94
CA ALA A 6 -20.31 42.13 9.42
C ALA A 6 -19.73 40.79 9.88
N ALA A 7 -20.56 39.99 10.56
CA ALA A 7 -20.26 38.64 11.03
C ALA A 7 -20.26 37.64 9.87
N MET A 8 -19.19 36.84 9.77
CA MET A 8 -19.06 35.75 8.81
C MET A 8 -19.67 34.48 9.41
N GLN A 9 -20.82 34.05 8.89
CA GLN A 9 -21.42 32.75 9.17
C GLN A 9 -20.61 31.66 8.47
N THR A 10 -20.06 30.72 9.25
CA THR A 10 -19.37 29.53 8.76
C THR A 10 -20.41 28.49 8.34
N GLN A 11 -20.64 28.35 7.03
CA GLN A 11 -21.37 27.19 6.49
C GLN A 11 -20.44 25.98 6.47
N ALA A 12 -20.76 24.97 7.26
CA ALA A 12 -20.12 23.66 7.22
C ALA A 12 -20.52 22.94 5.91
N GLN A 13 -19.53 22.63 5.07
CA GLN A 13 -19.70 21.73 3.92
C GLN A 13 -19.80 20.28 4.41
N PRO A 14 -20.61 19.43 3.74
CA PRO A 14 -20.70 18.01 4.07
C PRO A 14 -19.39 17.31 3.70
N SER A 15 -18.86 16.52 4.64
CA SER A 15 -17.69 15.68 4.46
C SER A 15 -17.97 14.61 3.40
N VAL A 16 -17.31 14.73 2.25
CA VAL A 16 -17.27 13.69 1.23
C VAL A 16 -16.41 12.54 1.78
N GLY A 17 -17.07 11.46 2.21
CA GLY A 17 -16.42 10.24 2.70
C GLY A 17 -15.50 9.63 1.64
N GLY A 18 -14.27 9.31 2.05
CA GLY A 18 -13.26 8.71 1.18
C GLY A 18 -13.52 7.24 0.87
N PRO A 19 -12.77 6.63 -0.07
CA PRO A 19 -12.99 5.27 -0.57
C PRO A 19 -12.84 4.14 0.46
N ALA A 20 -12.44 4.44 1.71
CA ALA A 20 -12.39 3.47 2.80
C ALA A 20 -13.75 3.26 3.51
N ASP A 21 -14.66 4.23 3.43
CA ASP A 21 -16.00 4.15 4.07
C ASP A 21 -17.06 3.47 3.17
N ALA A 22 -16.75 3.20 1.91
CA ALA A 22 -17.69 2.59 0.96
C ALA A 22 -17.88 1.08 1.18
N ALA A 23 -16.87 0.39 1.69
CA ALA A 23 -16.83 -1.08 1.75
C ALA A 23 -17.89 -1.69 2.71
N PRO A 24 -18.11 -1.17 3.93
CA PRO A 24 -19.16 -1.68 4.82
C PRO A 24 -20.57 -1.45 4.27
N HIS A 25 -20.77 -0.32 3.57
CA HIS A 25 -22.06 0.10 3.03
C HIS A 25 -22.49 -0.76 1.83
N GLU A 26 -21.56 -1.22 0.99
CA GLU A 26 -21.87 -2.09 -0.15
C GLU A 26 -22.36 -3.48 0.27
N VAL A 27 -21.71 -4.11 1.26
CA VAL A 27 -22.13 -5.42 1.79
C VAL A 27 -23.51 -5.31 2.42
N GLU A 28 -23.73 -4.27 3.23
CA GLU A 28 -25.03 -4.04 3.87
C GLU A 28 -26.15 -3.90 2.83
N GLN A 29 -25.91 -3.18 1.73
CA GLN A 29 -26.86 -3.08 0.63
C GLN A 29 -27.16 -4.41 -0.06
N GLN A 30 -26.15 -5.24 -0.32
CA GLN A 30 -26.37 -6.56 -0.91
C GLN A 30 -27.13 -7.48 0.05
N LEU A 31 -26.82 -7.46 1.35
CA LEU A 31 -27.56 -8.22 2.36
C LEU A 31 -29.03 -7.76 2.44
N LEU A 32 -29.31 -6.45 2.38
CA LEU A 32 -30.68 -5.93 2.30
C LEU A 32 -31.41 -6.40 1.03
N ARG A 33 -30.71 -6.52 -0.10
CA ARG A 33 -31.27 -7.06 -1.33
C ARG A 33 -31.60 -8.55 -1.18
N ILE A 34 -30.71 -9.34 -0.60
CA ILE A 34 -30.94 -10.77 -0.32
C ILE A 34 -32.13 -10.94 0.63
N ARG A 35 -32.23 -10.14 1.70
CA ARG A 35 -33.41 -10.12 2.60
C ARG A 35 -34.70 -9.87 1.83
N ARG A 36 -34.72 -8.85 0.96
CA ARG A 36 -35.90 -8.52 0.14
C ARG A 36 -36.28 -9.66 -0.82
N ILE A 37 -35.30 -10.33 -1.42
CA ILE A 37 -35.51 -11.51 -2.27
C ILE A 37 -36.11 -12.64 -1.44
N GLY A 38 -35.53 -12.97 -0.29
CA GLY A 38 -36.05 -14.01 0.60
C GLY A 38 -37.48 -13.75 1.04
N LYS A 39 -37.77 -12.52 1.49
CA LYS A 39 -39.13 -12.13 1.89
C LYS A 39 -40.16 -12.39 0.80
N ARG A 40 -39.86 -12.01 -0.45
CA ARG A 40 -40.75 -12.21 -1.60
C ARG A 40 -40.80 -13.66 -2.08
N LEU A 41 -39.67 -14.35 -2.09
CA LEU A 41 -39.55 -15.73 -2.57
C LEU A 41 -40.35 -16.69 -1.71
N PHE A 42 -40.31 -16.49 -0.39
CA PHE A 42 -41.02 -17.34 0.56
C PHE A 42 -42.41 -16.84 0.91
N ASP A 43 -42.77 -15.62 0.51
CA ASP A 43 -44.02 -14.94 0.91
C ASP A 43 -44.21 -14.97 2.44
N VAL A 44 -43.28 -14.33 3.14
CA VAL A 44 -43.24 -14.28 4.61
C VAL A 44 -43.26 -12.83 5.11
N ALA A 45 -43.64 -12.63 6.37
CA ALA A 45 -43.67 -11.29 6.98
C ALA A 45 -42.27 -10.62 7.01
N ASP A 46 -41.21 -11.37 7.34
CA ASP A 46 -39.84 -10.88 7.26
C ASP A 46 -38.82 -11.97 6.93
N CYS A 47 -37.70 -11.54 6.33
CA CYS A 47 -36.50 -12.33 6.12
C CYS A 47 -35.34 -11.56 6.76
N VAL A 48 -34.71 -12.17 7.76
CA VAL A 48 -33.67 -11.57 8.58
C VAL A 48 -32.36 -12.31 8.33
N ILE A 49 -31.27 -11.57 8.14
CA ILE A 49 -29.91 -12.14 8.14
C ILE A 49 -29.25 -11.69 9.44
N VAL A 50 -28.83 -12.65 10.26
CA VAL A 50 -28.10 -12.40 11.51
C VAL A 50 -26.66 -12.87 11.30
N LEU A 51 -25.69 -11.99 11.53
CA LEU A 51 -24.26 -12.29 11.45
C LEU A 51 -23.58 -11.90 12.77
N GLY A 52 -22.59 -12.68 13.20
CA GLY A 52 -21.87 -12.51 14.47
C GLY A 52 -22.10 -13.67 15.43
N GLN A 53 -21.12 -13.94 16.31
CA GLN A 53 -21.28 -14.96 17.35
C GLN A 53 -22.32 -14.53 18.38
N THR A 54 -23.19 -15.47 18.74
CA THR A 54 -23.94 -15.47 19.99
C THR A 54 -22.96 -15.50 21.16
N SER A 55 -22.54 -14.32 21.63
CA SER A 55 -21.96 -14.13 22.96
C SER A 55 -22.36 -12.76 23.49
N SER A 56 -22.83 -12.77 24.74
CA SER A 56 -23.33 -11.65 25.54
C SER A 56 -22.65 -10.29 25.33
N GLU A 57 -23.49 -9.25 25.34
CA GLU A 57 -23.22 -7.86 25.74
C GLU A 57 -21.92 -7.19 25.25
N SER A 58 -22.04 -6.30 24.27
CA SER A 58 -21.09 -5.18 24.12
C SER A 58 -21.39 -4.10 25.19
N PRO A 59 -20.39 -3.55 25.91
CA PRO A 59 -20.60 -2.57 26.97
C PRO A 59 -20.95 -1.15 26.49
N ASP A 60 -20.86 -0.85 25.19
CA ASP A 60 -21.08 0.49 24.67
C ASP A 60 -22.36 0.56 23.82
N GLY A 61 -23.41 1.08 24.45
CA GLY A 61 -24.78 1.19 23.95
C GLY A 61 -24.95 2.18 22.80
N ALA A 62 -24.53 1.79 21.60
CA ALA A 62 -24.90 2.47 20.35
C ALA A 62 -25.19 1.44 19.24
N SER A 63 -26.31 0.72 19.36
CA SER A 63 -26.92 -0.02 18.25
C SER A 63 -28.23 0.64 17.85
N SER A 64 -28.40 0.94 16.56
CA SER A 64 -29.70 1.28 15.96
C SER A 64 -30.79 0.32 16.46
N PRO A 65 -32.02 0.78 16.78
CA PRO A 65 -33.07 -0.10 17.28
C PRO A 65 -33.34 -1.20 16.26
N LEU A 66 -32.99 -2.43 16.61
CA LEU A 66 -33.27 -3.61 15.82
C LEU A 66 -34.79 -3.82 15.78
N SER A 67 -35.30 -4.35 14.67
CA SER A 67 -36.70 -4.75 14.62
C SER A 67 -36.94 -5.91 15.58
N ALA A 68 -38.17 -6.04 16.11
CA ALA A 68 -38.53 -7.10 17.05
C ALA A 68 -38.22 -8.51 16.49
N GLU A 69 -38.33 -8.67 15.17
CA GLU A 69 -37.99 -9.86 14.39
C GLU A 69 -36.48 -10.15 14.38
N ALA A 70 -35.65 -9.13 14.15
CA ALA A 70 -34.19 -9.29 14.15
C ALA A 70 -33.66 -9.65 15.54
N ASP A 71 -34.23 -9.01 16.55
CA ASP A 71 -33.97 -9.27 17.96
C ASP A 71 -34.39 -10.68 18.38
N PHE A 72 -35.56 -11.13 17.91
CA PHE A 72 -36.01 -12.51 18.10
C PHE A 72 -34.98 -13.48 17.53
N CYS A 73 -34.57 -13.33 16.27
CA CYS A 73 -33.58 -14.22 15.64
C CYS A 73 -32.25 -14.31 16.39
N ARG A 74 -31.72 -13.18 16.88
CA ARG A 74 -30.44 -13.13 17.61
C ARG A 74 -30.46 -13.88 18.94
N ARG A 75 -31.62 -13.94 19.61
CA ARG A 75 -31.76 -14.62 20.91
C ARG A 75 -31.91 -16.13 20.79
N GLN A 76 -32.20 -16.65 19.61
CA GLN A 76 -32.47 -18.08 19.47
C GLN A 76 -31.16 -18.89 19.47
N PRO A 77 -31.06 -19.95 20.30
CA PRO A 77 -29.93 -20.87 20.25
C PRO A 77 -30.08 -21.76 19.02
N LEU A 78 -29.64 -21.26 17.86
CA LEU A 78 -29.77 -21.95 16.60
C LEU A 78 -28.64 -22.97 16.42
N PRO A 79 -28.96 -24.24 16.07
CA PRO A 79 -27.96 -25.26 15.81
C PRO A 79 -27.22 -25.00 14.49
N ASP A 80 -26.14 -25.75 14.26
CA ASP A 80 -25.42 -25.81 12.98
C ASP A 80 -26.17 -26.68 11.94
N ALA A 81 -27.50 -26.52 11.89
CA ALA A 81 -28.41 -27.23 11.01
C ALA A 81 -29.67 -26.37 10.76
N SER A 82 -30.41 -26.67 9.69
CA SER A 82 -31.65 -25.95 9.41
C SER A 82 -32.74 -26.28 10.43
N VAL A 83 -33.40 -25.25 10.94
CA VAL A 83 -34.53 -25.36 11.88
C VAL A 83 -35.79 -24.86 11.19
N VAL A 84 -36.91 -25.54 11.41
CA VAL A 84 -38.22 -25.12 10.92
C VAL A 84 -39.24 -25.39 12.02
N VAL A 85 -39.96 -24.34 12.40
CA VAL A 85 -41.03 -24.36 13.39
C VAL A 85 -42.28 -23.84 12.72
N ALA A 86 -43.19 -24.78 12.41
CA ALA A 86 -44.44 -24.50 11.72
C ALA A 86 -45.36 -23.57 12.52
N ASP A 87 -45.37 -23.72 13.85
CA ASP A 87 -46.04 -22.82 14.79
C ASP A 87 -45.21 -22.60 16.06
N ALA A 88 -44.65 -21.40 16.22
CA ALA A 88 -43.87 -20.98 17.37
C ALA A 88 -44.72 -20.90 18.64
N GLY A 89 -46.03 -20.66 18.53
CA GLY A 89 -46.94 -20.59 19.69
C GLY A 89 -47.11 -21.93 20.40
N SER A 90 -47.05 -23.03 19.64
CA SER A 90 -47.09 -24.39 20.19
C SER A 90 -45.71 -24.97 20.51
N HIS A 91 -44.63 -24.27 20.15
CA HIS A 91 -43.27 -24.74 20.38
C HIS A 91 -42.85 -24.57 21.85
N PRO A 92 -42.36 -25.61 22.54
CA PRO A 92 -42.09 -25.58 23.99
C PRO A 92 -41.13 -24.48 24.48
N VAL A 93 -40.16 -24.10 23.62
CA VAL A 93 -39.14 -23.10 23.93
C VAL A 93 -39.49 -21.74 23.33
N LEU A 94 -39.93 -21.69 22.07
CA LEU A 94 -40.15 -20.44 21.35
C LEU A 94 -41.47 -19.78 21.77
N GLY A 95 -42.47 -20.56 22.18
CA GLY A 95 -43.77 -20.07 22.63
C GLY A 95 -43.71 -19.16 23.85
N ARG A 96 -42.58 -19.14 24.56
CA ARG A 96 -42.32 -18.28 25.71
C ARG A 96 -41.58 -16.98 25.35
N ASP A 97 -41.12 -16.81 24.12
CA ASP A 97 -40.42 -15.60 23.68
C ASP A 97 -41.39 -14.41 23.61
N ARG A 98 -40.91 -13.23 23.98
CA ARG A 98 -41.68 -11.98 23.99
C ARG A 98 -42.26 -11.64 22.62
N ALA A 99 -41.54 -11.93 21.53
CA ALA A 99 -42.00 -11.66 20.17
C ALA A 99 -43.06 -12.65 19.66
N VAL A 100 -43.24 -13.79 20.35
CA VAL A 100 -44.28 -14.79 20.06
C VAL A 100 -45.54 -14.52 20.89
N LEU A 101 -45.37 -14.12 22.15
CA LEU A 101 -46.47 -13.78 23.06
C LEU A 101 -47.04 -12.38 22.82
N GLY A 102 -46.18 -11.41 22.55
CA GLY A 102 -46.52 -10.02 22.26
C GLY A 102 -46.22 -9.65 20.80
N VAL A 103 -46.37 -8.36 20.48
CA VAL A 103 -46.09 -7.81 19.15
C VAL A 103 -44.67 -8.19 18.70
N PRO A 104 -44.47 -8.74 17.49
CA PRO A 104 -45.42 -8.79 16.37
C PRO A 104 -46.31 -10.05 16.32
N HIS A 105 -46.24 -10.96 17.30
CA HIS A 105 -46.93 -12.25 17.34
C HIS A 105 -46.39 -13.25 16.31
N ILE A 106 -45.07 -13.50 16.35
CA ILE A 106 -44.41 -14.48 15.48
C ILE A 106 -45.06 -15.86 15.65
N ARG A 107 -45.46 -16.47 14.53
CA ARG A 107 -46.03 -17.83 14.48
C ARG A 107 -45.22 -18.78 13.64
N PHE A 108 -44.59 -18.36 12.55
CA PHE A 108 -43.70 -19.25 11.80
C PHE A 108 -42.26 -18.79 11.94
N PHE A 109 -41.35 -19.76 12.04
CA PHE A 109 -39.93 -19.51 12.08
C PHE A 109 -39.15 -20.61 11.35
N ALA A 110 -38.31 -20.21 10.40
CA ALA A 110 -37.30 -21.11 9.82
C ALA A 110 -35.94 -20.43 9.82
N ALA A 111 -34.88 -21.20 10.03
CA ALA A 111 -33.52 -20.69 10.03
C ALA A 111 -32.57 -21.65 9.32
N HIS A 112 -31.58 -21.10 8.63
CA HIS A 112 -30.51 -21.86 7.98
C HIS A 112 -29.14 -21.24 8.32
N PRO A 113 -28.13 -22.05 8.68
CA PRO A 113 -26.81 -21.54 9.06
C PRO A 113 -26.09 -20.88 7.89
N VAL A 114 -25.37 -19.80 8.18
CA VAL A 114 -24.46 -19.11 7.27
C VAL A 114 -23.04 -19.36 7.75
N ARG A 115 -22.19 -19.85 6.87
CA ARG A 115 -20.79 -20.16 7.18
C ARG A 115 -19.82 -19.27 6.42
N ASN A 116 -18.65 -19.03 7.01
CA ASN A 116 -17.55 -18.35 6.32
C ASN A 116 -16.79 -19.34 5.40
N GLN A 117 -15.72 -18.84 4.77
CA GLN A 117 -14.87 -19.62 3.87
C GLN A 117 -14.23 -20.84 4.55
N GLU A 118 -14.01 -20.76 5.86
CA GLU A 118 -13.42 -21.81 6.70
C GLU A 118 -14.46 -22.80 7.23
N LYS A 119 -15.71 -22.73 6.74
CA LYS A 119 -16.85 -23.53 7.19
C LYS A 119 -17.25 -23.27 8.65
N VAL A 120 -16.77 -22.17 9.25
CA VAL A 120 -17.17 -21.77 10.59
C VAL A 120 -18.53 -21.09 10.51
N LEU A 121 -19.46 -21.47 11.40
CA LEU A 121 -20.76 -20.83 11.56
C LEU A 121 -20.56 -19.36 11.97
N VAL A 122 -21.07 -18.44 11.16
CA VAL A 122 -20.98 -16.99 11.40
C VAL A 122 -22.33 -16.32 11.53
N GLY A 123 -23.43 -17.06 11.36
CA GLY A 123 -24.77 -16.49 11.45
C GLY A 123 -25.85 -17.41 10.90
N HIS A 124 -27.03 -16.83 10.65
CA HIS A 124 -28.19 -17.53 10.09
C HIS A 124 -29.01 -16.61 9.17
N VAL A 125 -29.62 -17.21 8.15
CA VAL A 125 -30.74 -16.61 7.43
C VAL A 125 -32.03 -17.15 8.04
N CYS A 126 -32.90 -16.24 8.48
CA CYS A 126 -34.14 -16.56 9.17
C CYS A 126 -35.35 -16.05 8.40
N LEU A 127 -36.40 -16.85 8.31
CA LEU A 127 -37.71 -16.50 7.81
C LEU A 127 -38.69 -16.42 8.97
N ILE A 128 -39.50 -15.37 9.00
CA ILE A 128 -40.49 -15.12 10.05
C ILE A 128 -41.83 -14.83 9.42
N ASP A 129 -42.89 -15.45 9.95
CA ASP A 129 -44.26 -15.10 9.63
C ASP A 129 -45.13 -14.97 10.87
N LEU A 130 -46.25 -14.25 10.73
CA LEU A 130 -47.22 -14.00 11.80
C LEU A 130 -48.37 -15.03 11.78
N ALA A 131 -48.43 -15.87 10.75
CA ALA A 131 -49.34 -17.01 10.65
C ALA A 131 -48.56 -18.34 10.72
N PRO A 132 -49.14 -19.41 11.31
CA PRO A 132 -48.55 -20.75 11.24
C PRO A 132 -48.40 -21.24 9.80
N ARG A 133 -47.33 -21.98 9.50
CA ARG A 133 -47.05 -22.56 8.18
C ARG A 133 -46.72 -24.05 8.29
N PRO A 134 -47.73 -24.94 8.18
CA PRO A 134 -47.51 -26.39 8.27
C PRO A 134 -46.83 -26.99 7.02
N GLY A 135 -46.92 -26.31 5.88
CA GLY A 135 -46.29 -26.73 4.62
C GLY A 135 -44.96 -26.04 4.36
N PHE A 136 -43.88 -26.49 5.01
CA PHE A 136 -42.50 -26.08 4.70
C PHE A 136 -41.65 -27.31 4.33
N GLY A 137 -41.77 -27.70 3.07
CA GLY A 137 -41.29 -28.96 2.53
C GLY A 137 -39.81 -28.97 2.14
N PRO A 138 -39.30 -30.09 1.58
CA PRO A 138 -37.91 -30.21 1.15
C PRO A 138 -37.48 -29.16 0.13
N ALA A 139 -38.36 -28.78 -0.82
CA ALA A 139 -38.06 -27.78 -1.84
C ALA A 139 -37.84 -26.38 -1.23
N GLU A 140 -38.66 -25.96 -0.27
CA GLU A 140 -38.51 -24.67 0.42
C GLU A 140 -37.28 -24.65 1.33
N ARG A 141 -36.95 -25.79 1.97
CA ARG A 141 -35.70 -25.95 2.71
C ARG A 141 -34.49 -25.80 1.81
N GLN A 142 -34.53 -26.35 0.60
CA GLN A 142 -33.47 -26.18 -0.39
C GLN A 142 -33.35 -24.72 -0.83
N LEU A 143 -34.46 -24.04 -1.14
CA LEU A 143 -34.45 -22.62 -1.48
C LEU A 143 -33.86 -21.77 -0.34
N LEU A 144 -34.11 -22.13 0.91
CA LEU A 144 -33.58 -21.39 2.07
C LEU A 144 -32.06 -21.61 2.21
N ALA A 145 -31.60 -22.83 1.93
CA ALA A 145 -30.18 -23.14 1.82
C ALA A 145 -29.50 -22.36 0.68
N ASP A 146 -30.15 -22.27 -0.49
CA ASP A 146 -29.65 -21.51 -1.63
C ASP A 146 -29.56 -20.02 -1.30
N LEU A 147 -30.57 -19.46 -0.60
CA LEU A 147 -30.56 -18.08 -0.13
C LEU A 147 -29.42 -17.83 0.88
N ALA A 148 -29.17 -18.76 1.81
CA ALA A 148 -28.03 -18.71 2.72
C ALA A 148 -26.70 -18.74 1.95
N SER A 149 -26.59 -19.57 0.90
CA SER A 149 -25.38 -19.62 0.07
C SER A 149 -25.07 -18.30 -0.65
N LEU A 150 -26.09 -17.49 -0.96
CA LEU A 150 -25.89 -16.14 -1.52
C LEU A 150 -25.26 -15.20 -0.47
N VAL A 151 -25.69 -15.31 0.78
CA VAL A 151 -25.09 -14.57 1.91
C VAL A 151 -23.64 -15.00 2.10
N GLU A 152 -23.36 -16.30 2.12
CA GLU A 152 -22.00 -16.84 2.25
C GLU A 152 -21.07 -16.35 1.13
N ARG A 153 -21.56 -16.32 -0.12
CA ARG A 153 -20.79 -15.80 -1.27
C ARG A 153 -20.50 -14.31 -1.15
N GLU A 154 -21.46 -13.51 -0.70
CA GLU A 154 -21.27 -12.07 -0.50
C GLU A 154 -20.18 -11.82 0.55
N LEU A 155 -20.24 -12.54 1.68
CA LEU A 155 -19.22 -12.46 2.73
C LEU A 155 -17.83 -12.90 2.23
N LEU A 156 -17.77 -13.92 1.38
CA LEU A 156 -16.52 -14.38 0.75
C LEU A 156 -15.91 -13.29 -0.13
N VAL A 157 -16.69 -12.72 -1.06
CA VAL A 157 -16.24 -11.67 -1.98
C VAL A 157 -15.69 -10.47 -1.22
N HIS A 158 -16.40 -10.04 -0.18
CA HIS A 158 -15.96 -8.92 0.63
C HIS A 158 -14.65 -9.19 1.40
N SER A 159 -14.55 -10.38 2.02
CA SER A 159 -13.33 -10.78 2.74
C SER A 159 -12.10 -10.85 1.83
N MET A 160 -12.29 -11.30 0.59
CA MET A 160 -11.23 -11.35 -0.42
C MET A 160 -10.78 -9.94 -0.83
N SER A 161 -11.72 -9.02 -1.08
CA SER A 161 -11.42 -7.63 -1.42
C SER A 161 -10.64 -6.92 -0.29
N ALA A 162 -11.06 -7.09 0.96
CA ALA A 162 -10.36 -6.53 2.12
C ALA A 162 -8.91 -7.08 2.23
N SER A 163 -8.74 -8.39 2.04
CA SER A 163 -7.42 -9.05 2.06
C SER A 163 -6.52 -8.55 0.92
N HIS A 164 -7.07 -8.36 -0.28
CA HIS A 164 -6.33 -7.84 -1.43
C HIS A 164 -5.79 -6.43 -1.16
N LEU A 165 -6.62 -5.55 -0.60
CA LEU A 165 -6.21 -4.19 -0.24
C LEU A 165 -5.11 -4.17 0.83
N ASP A 166 -5.21 -5.03 1.85
CA ASP A 166 -4.17 -5.16 2.87
C ASP A 166 -2.84 -5.65 2.27
N LEU A 167 -2.89 -6.67 1.40
CA LEU A 167 -1.71 -7.17 0.70
C LEU A 167 -1.05 -6.07 -0.14
N GLN A 168 -1.84 -5.28 -0.88
CA GLN A 168 -1.33 -4.15 -1.65
C GLN A 168 -0.65 -3.10 -0.76
N LYS A 169 -1.25 -2.76 0.40
CA LYS A 169 -0.66 -1.83 1.38
C LYS A 169 0.67 -2.36 1.92
N LYS A 170 0.72 -3.64 2.32
CA LYS A 170 1.94 -4.31 2.78
C LYS A 170 3.02 -4.31 1.71
N ASN A 171 2.68 -4.62 0.46
CA ASN A 171 3.61 -4.61 -0.66
C ASN A 171 4.16 -3.21 -0.94
N LYS A 172 3.31 -2.17 -0.91
CA LYS A 172 3.74 -0.77 -1.03
C LYS A 172 4.67 -0.36 0.11
N ASN A 173 4.38 -0.80 1.33
CA ASN A 173 5.22 -0.53 2.49
C ASN A 173 6.58 -1.25 2.40
N LEU A 174 6.63 -2.50 1.93
CA LEU A 174 7.89 -3.21 1.67
C LEU A 174 8.71 -2.52 0.57
N ARG A 175 8.08 -2.11 -0.53
CA ARG A 175 8.71 -1.33 -1.59
C ARG A 175 9.24 0.02 -1.09
N ARG A 176 8.52 0.68 -0.19
CA ARG A 176 8.99 1.91 0.48
C ARG A 176 10.11 1.66 1.48
N LYS A 177 10.17 0.49 2.10
CA LYS A 177 11.14 0.17 3.17
C LYS A 177 12.56 -0.13 2.67
N SER A 178 12.77 -0.28 1.35
CA SER A 178 14.13 -0.36 0.81
C SER A 178 14.36 0.78 -0.18
N LEU A 179 14.44 2.02 0.31
CA LEU A 179 15.02 3.14 -0.48
C LEU A 179 16.55 3.12 -0.45
N ILE A 180 17.11 2.37 0.51
CA ILE A 180 18.54 2.25 0.73
C ILE A 180 19.03 0.98 0.04
N ASP A 181 20.20 1.08 -0.57
CA ASP A 181 20.98 -0.07 -1.02
C ASP A 181 21.52 -0.80 0.23
N PRO A 182 21.18 -2.08 0.42
CA PRO A 182 21.51 -2.80 1.65
C PRO A 182 23.00 -3.09 1.81
N LEU A 183 23.78 -3.06 0.72
CA LEU A 183 25.21 -3.33 0.77
C LEU A 183 25.97 -2.08 1.25
N ILE A 184 25.72 -0.94 0.62
CA ILE A 184 26.56 0.26 0.81
C ILE A 184 25.88 1.38 1.62
N GLY A 185 24.62 1.22 2.00
CA GLY A 185 23.92 2.18 2.87
C GLY A 185 23.60 3.53 2.22
N THR A 186 23.63 3.63 0.88
CA THR A 186 23.26 4.84 0.11
C THR A 186 21.88 4.68 -0.52
N TRP A 187 21.36 5.70 -1.21
CA TRP A 187 20.12 5.54 -1.97
C TRP A 187 20.28 4.46 -3.05
N ASN A 188 19.30 3.57 -3.21
CA ASN A 188 19.32 2.67 -4.37
C ASN A 188 18.90 3.41 -5.65
N ARG A 189 19.05 2.73 -6.80
CA ARG A 189 18.71 3.27 -8.13
C ARG A 189 17.32 3.92 -8.18
N GLY A 190 16.30 3.25 -7.63
CA GLY A 190 14.93 3.77 -7.63
C GLY A 190 14.76 5.02 -6.78
N ALA A 191 15.45 5.11 -5.65
CA ALA A 191 15.42 6.27 -4.77
C ALA A 191 16.19 7.46 -5.33
N ILE A 192 17.41 7.26 -5.83
CA ILE A 192 18.25 8.34 -6.37
C ILE A 192 17.64 8.97 -7.63
N MET A 193 17.02 8.16 -8.51
CA MET A 193 16.29 8.67 -9.68
C MET A 193 15.09 9.52 -9.27
N ARG A 194 14.33 9.09 -8.26
CA ARG A 194 13.21 9.89 -7.74
C ARG A 194 13.69 11.21 -7.13
N ILE A 195 14.80 11.20 -6.40
CA ILE A 195 15.41 12.41 -5.85
C ILE A 195 15.82 13.35 -6.99
N LEU A 196 16.48 12.83 -8.04
CA LEU A 196 16.86 13.63 -9.20
C LEU A 196 15.65 14.34 -9.84
N THR A 197 14.56 13.62 -10.10
CA THR A 197 13.34 14.23 -10.69
C THR A 197 12.74 15.31 -9.78
N ILE A 198 12.70 15.07 -8.46
CA ILE A 198 12.17 16.05 -7.50
C ILE A 198 13.05 17.30 -7.46
N GLU A 199 14.38 17.13 -7.41
CA GLU A 199 15.32 18.24 -7.33
C GLU A 199 15.40 19.03 -8.64
N ALA A 200 15.21 18.39 -9.80
CA ALA A 200 15.12 19.08 -11.09
C ALA A 200 13.97 20.09 -11.11
N ILE A 201 12.77 19.66 -10.69
CA ILE A 201 11.60 20.54 -10.60
C ILE A 201 11.81 21.67 -9.58
N ARG A 202 12.48 21.38 -8.45
CA ARG A 202 12.76 22.39 -7.42
C ARG A 202 13.76 23.44 -7.89
N CYS A 203 14.86 23.00 -8.50
CA CYS A 203 15.90 23.88 -9.00
C CYS A 203 15.39 24.79 -10.11
N ASP A 204 14.62 24.25 -11.05
CA ASP A 204 13.96 25.00 -12.12
C ASP A 204 13.06 26.11 -11.56
N LYS A 205 12.16 25.79 -10.63
CA LYS A 205 11.28 26.77 -9.97
C LYS A 205 12.03 27.84 -9.19
N ALA A 206 13.16 27.49 -8.59
CA ALA A 206 13.99 28.41 -7.81
C ALA A 206 14.95 29.22 -8.68
N GLY A 207 15.05 28.95 -9.99
CA GLY A 207 16.00 29.60 -10.88
C GLY A 207 17.46 29.30 -10.53
N VAL A 208 17.73 28.14 -9.94
CA VAL A 208 19.10 27.70 -9.58
C VAL A 208 19.51 26.48 -10.40
N PRO A 209 20.81 26.28 -10.69
CA PRO A 209 21.27 25.12 -11.45
C PRO A 209 21.06 23.80 -10.70
N LEU A 210 20.92 22.71 -11.46
CA LEU A 210 21.03 21.35 -10.97
C LEU A 210 22.20 20.68 -11.68
N SER A 211 23.16 20.16 -10.92
CA SER A 211 24.24 19.34 -11.43
C SER A 211 24.10 17.88 -11.01
N LEU A 212 24.62 16.97 -11.82
CA LEU A 212 24.80 15.58 -11.47
C LEU A 212 26.18 15.06 -11.85
N ILE A 213 26.64 14.05 -11.12
CA ILE A 213 27.88 13.32 -11.38
C ILE A 213 27.51 11.85 -11.53
N VAL A 214 27.95 11.22 -12.63
CA VAL A 214 27.96 9.76 -12.76
C VAL A 214 29.39 9.29 -12.57
N ALA A 215 29.63 8.50 -11.54
CA ALA A 215 30.95 7.98 -11.19
C ALA A 215 30.95 6.45 -11.26
N ASP A 216 32.08 5.89 -11.68
CA ASP A 216 32.28 4.45 -11.80
C ASP A 216 33.65 4.07 -11.25
N LEU A 217 33.70 2.92 -10.60
CA LEU A 217 34.91 2.39 -10.00
C LEU A 217 35.80 1.71 -11.05
N ASP A 218 36.99 2.26 -11.25
CA ASP A 218 37.89 1.78 -12.30
C ASP A 218 38.34 0.34 -12.02
N TYR A 219 38.25 -0.52 -13.05
CA TYR A 219 38.70 -1.90 -13.02
C TYR A 219 38.02 -2.78 -11.94
N PHE A 220 36.80 -2.46 -11.50
CA PHE A 220 36.11 -3.24 -10.46
C PHE A 220 35.94 -4.72 -10.81
N LYS A 221 35.63 -5.03 -12.08
CA LYS A 221 35.60 -6.42 -12.55
C LYS A 221 36.92 -7.16 -12.28
N LYS A 222 38.07 -6.53 -12.51
CA LYS A 222 39.39 -7.14 -12.23
C LYS A 222 39.59 -7.39 -10.74
N ILE A 223 39.08 -6.51 -9.87
CA ILE A 223 39.11 -6.72 -8.41
C ILE A 223 38.29 -7.96 -8.05
N ASN A 224 37.06 -8.08 -8.56
CA ASN A 224 36.22 -9.26 -8.34
C ASN A 224 36.86 -10.54 -8.87
N ASP A 225 37.41 -10.50 -10.09
CA ASP A 225 38.03 -11.66 -10.73
C ASP A 225 39.30 -12.12 -9.98
N THR A 226 40.03 -11.19 -9.33
CA THR A 226 41.29 -11.49 -8.63
C THR A 226 41.06 -11.88 -7.16
N TYR A 227 40.15 -11.20 -6.47
CA TYR A 227 39.99 -11.30 -5.00
C TYR A 227 38.61 -11.84 -4.56
N GLY A 228 37.72 -12.13 -5.52
CA GLY A 228 36.37 -12.62 -5.27
C GLY A 228 35.35 -11.53 -4.97
N HIS A 229 34.07 -11.87 -5.10
CA HIS A 229 32.97 -10.93 -4.91
C HIS A 229 32.88 -10.32 -3.51
N GLN A 230 33.25 -11.06 -2.47
CA GLN A 230 33.26 -10.52 -1.09
C GLN A 230 34.27 -9.36 -0.94
N ALA A 231 35.41 -9.44 -1.61
CA ALA A 231 36.38 -8.35 -1.64
C ALA A 231 35.84 -7.14 -2.41
N GLY A 232 35.18 -7.37 -3.55
CA GLY A 232 34.51 -6.31 -4.30
C GLY A 232 33.44 -5.59 -3.49
N ASP A 233 32.60 -6.33 -2.77
CA ASP A 233 31.57 -5.78 -1.89
C ASP A 233 32.19 -4.88 -0.80
N ALA A 234 33.27 -5.34 -0.16
CA ALA A 234 34.00 -4.53 0.81
C ALA A 234 34.59 -3.25 0.19
N VAL A 235 35.09 -3.31 -1.04
CA VAL A 235 35.57 -2.14 -1.79
C VAL A 235 34.43 -1.15 -2.05
N LEU A 236 33.26 -1.64 -2.49
CA LEU A 236 32.10 -0.78 -2.76
C LEU A 236 31.65 -0.01 -1.51
N VAL A 237 31.60 -0.67 -0.36
CA VAL A 237 31.26 -0.03 0.93
C VAL A 237 32.22 1.12 1.25
N LYS A 238 33.53 0.90 1.08
CA LYS A 238 34.55 1.92 1.38
C LYS A 238 34.51 3.07 0.40
N VAL A 239 34.37 2.79 -0.90
CA VAL A 239 34.21 3.82 -1.94
C VAL A 239 32.98 4.66 -1.68
N ALA A 240 31.83 4.04 -1.40
CA ALA A 240 30.60 4.75 -1.06
C ALA A 240 30.78 5.70 0.13
N SER A 241 31.45 5.24 1.20
CA SER A 241 31.78 6.07 2.36
C SER A 241 32.66 7.26 2.00
N ARG A 242 33.69 7.06 1.17
CA ARG A 242 34.57 8.14 0.70
C ARG A 242 33.80 9.16 -0.13
N LEU A 243 32.98 8.70 -1.08
CA LEU A 243 32.12 9.59 -1.88
C LEU A 243 31.15 10.39 -1.00
N ARG A 244 30.53 9.74 -0.01
CA ARG A 244 29.59 10.41 0.91
C ARG A 244 30.25 11.52 1.72
N SER A 245 31.51 11.34 2.13
CA SER A 245 32.26 12.36 2.86
C SER A 245 32.54 13.64 2.05
N CYS A 246 32.43 13.57 0.71
CA CYS A 246 32.68 14.69 -0.18
C CYS A 246 31.45 15.55 -0.47
N ILE A 247 30.26 15.17 0.01
CA ILE A 247 28.99 15.86 -0.30
C ILE A 247 28.25 16.32 0.95
N ARG A 248 27.42 17.34 0.79
CA ARG A 248 26.65 17.98 1.87
C ARG A 248 25.41 17.17 2.25
N PRO A 249 24.77 17.46 3.41
CA PRO A 249 23.54 16.77 3.81
C PRO A 249 22.37 16.89 2.81
N GLN A 250 22.24 18.05 2.14
CA GLN A 250 21.20 18.30 1.12
C GLN A 250 21.50 17.67 -0.25
N GLU A 251 22.71 17.13 -0.46
CA GLU A 251 23.13 16.46 -1.68
C GLU A 251 22.91 14.95 -1.53
N ALA A 252 22.57 14.29 -2.63
CA ALA A 252 22.22 12.87 -2.61
C ALA A 252 23.27 12.02 -3.32
N LEU A 253 23.60 10.87 -2.73
CA LEU A 253 24.43 9.82 -3.32
C LEU A 253 23.60 8.54 -3.39
N GLY A 254 23.60 7.88 -4.53
CA GLY A 254 22.99 6.57 -4.67
C GLY A 254 23.74 5.62 -5.59
N ARG A 255 23.57 4.32 -5.34
CA ARG A 255 24.03 3.25 -6.21
C ARG A 255 23.15 3.20 -7.45
N TYR A 256 23.70 3.61 -8.59
CA TYR A 256 22.98 3.67 -9.87
C TYR A 256 23.04 2.35 -10.62
N GLY A 257 24.20 1.68 -10.59
CA GLY A 257 24.48 0.39 -11.22
C GLY A 257 25.25 -0.57 -10.31
N GLY A 258 25.94 -1.55 -10.88
CA GLY A 258 26.73 -2.51 -10.10
C GLY A 258 27.89 -1.83 -9.34
N GLU A 259 28.69 -1.06 -10.07
CA GLU A 259 29.86 -0.30 -9.59
C GLU A 259 29.73 1.21 -9.84
N GLU A 260 28.53 1.64 -10.24
CA GLU A 260 28.22 3.00 -10.66
C GLU A 260 27.43 3.76 -9.59
N PHE A 261 27.78 5.01 -9.40
CA PHE A 261 27.21 5.93 -8.43
C PHE A 261 26.65 7.16 -9.13
N LEU A 262 25.43 7.55 -8.75
CA LEU A 262 24.84 8.81 -9.15
C LEU A 262 24.84 9.78 -7.98
N ILE A 263 25.36 10.97 -8.21
CA ILE A 263 25.36 12.06 -7.24
C ILE A 263 24.51 13.21 -7.79
N VAL A 264 23.57 13.69 -6.98
CA VAL A 264 22.67 14.79 -7.31
C VAL A 264 23.05 16.00 -6.45
N LEU A 265 23.33 17.13 -7.09
CA LEU A 265 23.83 18.36 -6.47
C LEU A 265 22.89 19.55 -6.77
N PRO A 266 21.80 19.72 -5.99
CA PRO A 266 20.87 20.83 -6.17
C PRO A 266 21.53 22.17 -5.88
N GLY A 267 21.33 23.15 -6.75
CA GLY A 267 21.92 24.49 -6.65
C GLY A 267 23.40 24.58 -7.03
N ALA A 268 24.04 23.48 -7.44
CA ALA A 268 25.44 23.49 -7.86
C ALA A 268 25.57 23.81 -9.35
N THR A 269 26.47 24.74 -9.69
CA THR A 269 26.92 24.97 -11.07
C THR A 269 27.81 23.83 -11.56
N SER A 270 27.99 23.75 -12.87
CA SER A 270 28.92 22.79 -13.48
C SER A 270 30.35 22.90 -12.93
N ALA A 271 30.84 24.12 -12.67
CA ALA A 271 32.15 24.35 -12.05
C ALA A 271 32.23 23.81 -10.61
N THR A 272 31.17 24.01 -9.82
CA THR A 272 31.09 23.48 -8.45
C THR A 272 31.05 21.96 -8.46
N ALA A 273 30.24 21.37 -9.36
CA ALA A 273 30.14 19.92 -9.52
C ALA A 273 31.47 19.29 -9.95
N MET A 274 32.21 19.92 -10.85
CA MET A 274 33.56 19.50 -11.23
C MET A 274 34.52 19.48 -10.02
N ALA A 275 34.49 20.50 -9.17
CA ALA A 275 35.32 20.54 -7.96
C ALA A 275 34.93 19.44 -6.95
N VAL A 276 33.63 19.15 -6.80
CA VAL A 276 33.14 18.04 -5.96
C VAL A 276 33.59 16.69 -6.51
N ALA A 277 33.45 16.47 -7.82
CA ALA A 277 33.88 15.24 -8.48
C ALA A 277 35.40 15.03 -8.37
N GLU A 278 36.21 16.08 -8.53
CA GLU A 278 37.66 15.98 -8.37
C GLU A 278 38.05 15.67 -6.92
N ARG A 279 37.37 16.26 -5.94
CA ARG A 279 37.57 15.92 -4.53
C ARG A 279 37.22 14.45 -4.25
N MET A 280 36.14 13.93 -4.83
CA MET A 280 35.80 12.51 -4.74
C MET A 280 36.89 11.62 -5.32
N ARG A 281 37.38 11.95 -6.52
CA ARG A 281 38.45 11.21 -7.18
C ARG A 281 39.70 11.14 -6.32
N GLN A 282 40.11 12.27 -5.74
CA GLN A 282 41.26 12.34 -4.84
C GLN A 282 41.02 11.58 -3.53
N ALA A 283 39.82 11.67 -2.94
CA ALA A 283 39.47 10.93 -1.73
C ALA A 283 39.53 9.42 -1.94
N VAL A 284 39.14 8.93 -3.11
CA VAL A 284 39.27 7.50 -3.45
C VAL A 284 40.73 7.13 -3.72
N ALA A 285 41.47 7.92 -4.49
CA ALA A 285 42.85 7.62 -4.90
C ALA A 285 43.88 7.73 -3.76
N SER A 286 43.65 8.58 -2.77
CA SER A 286 44.62 8.86 -1.68
C SER A 286 44.64 7.82 -0.56
N GLN A 287 43.70 6.87 -0.57
CA GLN A 287 43.58 5.85 0.47
C GLN A 287 43.69 4.46 -0.17
N PRO A 288 44.89 3.84 -0.16
CA PRO A 288 45.09 2.49 -0.65
C PRO A 288 44.22 1.48 0.12
N GLU A 289 43.86 0.39 -0.53
CA GLU A 289 43.13 -0.71 0.08
C GLU A 289 44.00 -1.95 0.19
N THR A 290 43.92 -2.61 1.35
CA THR A 290 44.61 -3.88 1.58
C THR A 290 43.58 -5.00 1.65
N ILE A 291 43.68 -5.95 0.72
CA ILE A 291 42.82 -7.13 0.65
C ILE A 291 43.70 -8.36 0.43
N GLY A 292 43.56 -9.39 1.27
CA GLY A 292 44.35 -10.62 1.15
C GLY A 292 45.86 -10.41 1.28
N GLY A 293 46.29 -9.36 2.00
CA GLY A 293 47.71 -9.00 2.17
C GLY A 293 48.30 -8.15 1.03
N THR A 294 47.56 -7.92 -0.06
CA THR A 294 47.99 -7.07 -1.18
C THR A 294 47.41 -5.68 -1.02
N THR A 295 48.25 -4.65 -1.16
CA THR A 295 47.82 -3.25 -1.14
C THR A 295 47.76 -2.69 -2.55
N PHE A 296 46.64 -2.08 -2.92
CA PHE A 296 46.43 -1.46 -4.23
C PHE A 296 45.65 -0.16 -4.11
N ASN A 297 45.84 0.72 -5.09
CA ASN A 297 45.11 1.99 -5.15
C ASN A 297 43.77 1.79 -5.86
N LEU A 298 42.70 2.30 -5.25
CA LEU A 298 41.40 2.43 -5.90
C LEU A 298 41.36 3.74 -6.66
N THR A 299 40.73 3.76 -7.83
CA THR A 299 40.46 5.00 -8.57
C THR A 299 39.04 4.98 -9.12
N ILE A 300 38.48 6.17 -9.32
CA ILE A 300 37.20 6.34 -10.00
C ILE A 300 37.39 7.21 -11.23
N SER A 301 36.56 6.96 -12.24
CA SER A 301 36.32 7.90 -13.32
C SER A 301 34.93 8.50 -13.15
N ALA A 302 34.73 9.76 -13.52
CA ALA A 302 33.39 10.37 -13.45
C ALA A 302 33.11 11.34 -14.60
N GLY A 303 31.83 11.40 -14.97
CA GLY A 303 31.26 12.37 -15.89
C GLY A 303 30.37 13.36 -15.16
N VAL A 304 30.41 14.64 -15.55
CA VAL A 304 29.63 15.73 -14.92
C VAL A 304 28.73 16.40 -15.94
N ALA A 305 27.45 16.56 -15.62
CA ALA A 305 26.48 17.32 -16.42
C ALA A 305 25.66 18.25 -15.52
N SER A 306 25.16 19.36 -16.09
CA SER A 306 24.45 20.38 -15.32
C SER A 306 23.50 21.21 -16.20
N THR A 307 22.41 21.69 -15.61
CA THR A 307 21.42 22.53 -16.30
C THR A 307 21.96 23.94 -16.65
N ASP A 308 23.00 24.43 -15.98
CA ASP A 308 23.65 25.70 -16.40
C ASP A 308 24.37 25.59 -17.75
N MET A 309 24.79 24.37 -18.13
CA MET A 309 25.36 24.06 -19.44
C MET A 309 24.30 23.60 -20.43
N PHE A 310 23.24 22.94 -19.94
CA PHE A 310 22.16 22.38 -20.74
C PHE A 310 20.78 22.79 -20.19
N PRO A 311 20.36 24.06 -20.40
CA PRO A 311 19.19 24.62 -19.72
C PRO A 311 17.86 23.93 -20.03
N THR A 312 17.74 23.33 -21.23
CA THR A 312 16.52 22.67 -21.70
C THR A 312 16.57 21.15 -21.55
N ALA A 313 17.63 20.60 -20.97
CA ALA A 313 17.81 19.14 -20.91
C ALA A 313 16.87 18.52 -19.87
N THR A 314 16.25 17.40 -20.24
CA THR A 314 15.54 16.51 -19.32
C THR A 314 16.52 15.83 -18.36
N THR A 315 16.00 15.23 -17.29
CA THR A 315 16.83 14.46 -16.35
C THR A 315 17.55 13.29 -17.02
N GLU A 316 16.89 12.64 -17.97
CA GLU A 316 17.41 11.54 -18.78
C GLU A 316 18.52 12.01 -19.71
N GLU A 317 18.35 13.16 -20.36
CA GLU A 317 19.39 13.76 -21.20
C GLU A 317 20.61 14.20 -20.39
N LEU A 318 20.43 14.76 -19.19
CA LEU A 318 21.54 15.10 -18.30
C LEU A 318 22.33 13.87 -17.87
N ILE A 319 21.66 12.77 -17.52
CA ILE A 319 22.33 11.50 -17.21
C ILE A 319 23.10 11.00 -18.42
N SER A 320 22.46 10.92 -19.59
CA SER A 320 23.09 10.48 -20.84
C SER A 320 24.36 11.28 -21.14
N ARG A 321 24.32 12.60 -20.97
CA ARG A 321 25.49 13.47 -21.15
C ARG A 321 26.61 13.22 -20.14
N ALA A 322 26.26 12.96 -18.88
CA ALA A 322 27.24 12.56 -17.89
C ALA A 322 27.83 11.17 -18.17
N ASP A 323 27.04 10.22 -18.66
CA ASP A 323 27.50 8.89 -19.06
C ASP A 323 28.50 8.98 -20.23
N VAL A 324 28.21 9.79 -21.26
CA VAL A 324 29.15 10.04 -22.37
C VAL A 324 30.46 10.65 -21.85
N ALA A 325 30.37 11.61 -20.93
CA ALA A 325 31.56 12.19 -20.30
C ALA A 325 32.36 11.17 -19.46
N LEU A 326 31.67 10.31 -18.70
CA LEU A 326 32.29 9.21 -17.95
C LEU A 326 32.99 8.23 -18.89
N TYR A 327 32.37 7.90 -20.02
CA TYR A 327 32.97 7.04 -21.02
C TYR A 327 34.25 7.67 -21.59
N ALA A 328 34.23 8.96 -21.94
CA ALA A 328 35.42 9.69 -22.36
C ALA A 328 36.51 9.73 -21.27
N ALA A 329 36.13 9.80 -19.99
CA ALA A 329 37.07 9.70 -18.87
C ALA A 329 37.78 8.34 -18.84
N LYS A 330 37.03 7.25 -19.07
CA LYS A 330 37.57 5.88 -19.12
C LYS A 330 38.51 5.70 -20.31
N ASP A 331 38.12 6.15 -21.51
CA ASP A 331 38.91 6.03 -22.73
C ASP A 331 40.20 6.86 -22.70
N ALA A 332 40.16 8.04 -22.06
CA ALA A 332 41.34 8.88 -21.94
C ALA A 332 42.35 8.37 -20.88
N GLY A 333 42.12 7.21 -20.27
CA GLY A 333 43.06 6.56 -19.35
C GLY A 333 42.59 6.44 -17.90
N ARG A 334 41.29 6.61 -17.64
CA ARG A 334 40.65 6.47 -16.31
C ARG A 334 41.21 7.44 -15.25
N ASN A 335 40.80 7.25 -14.00
CA ASN A 335 41.18 8.06 -12.84
C ASN A 335 41.11 9.57 -13.13
N ARG A 336 39.99 10.01 -13.69
CA ARG A 336 39.79 11.41 -14.10
C ARG A 336 38.32 11.79 -14.14
N ILE A 337 38.10 13.09 -14.13
CA ILE A 337 36.77 13.69 -14.27
C ILE A 337 36.68 14.39 -15.61
N VAL A 338 35.60 14.13 -16.34
CA VAL A 338 35.29 14.82 -17.60
C VAL A 338 33.95 15.52 -17.44
N LYS A 339 33.90 16.78 -17.88
CA LYS A 339 32.65 17.53 -17.97
C LYS A 339 32.00 17.27 -19.32
N ALA A 340 30.68 17.06 -19.33
CA ALA A 340 29.91 17.01 -20.57
C ALA A 340 30.08 18.32 -21.35
N ALA A 341 30.35 18.18 -22.66
CA ALA A 341 30.46 19.28 -23.58
C ALA A 341 29.21 19.35 -24.47
N PRO A 342 28.84 20.55 -24.95
CA PRO A 342 27.76 20.71 -25.93
C PRO A 342 27.96 19.95 -27.25
N GLU A 343 29.21 19.59 -27.57
CA GLU A 343 29.63 19.01 -28.85
C GLU A 343 30.06 17.54 -28.77
N LEU A 344 29.76 16.83 -27.68
CA LEU A 344 29.95 15.37 -27.66
C LEU A 344 28.72 14.70 -28.29
N PRO A 345 28.84 14.09 -29.49
CA PRO A 345 27.76 13.35 -30.14
C PRO A 345 27.30 12.14 -29.34
#